data_AF-A0A0G3WGN2-F1
#
_entry.id   AF-A0A0G3WGN2-F1
#
_cell.length_a   1.000
_cell.length_b   1.000
_cell.length_c   1.000
_cell.angle_alpha   90.00
_cell.angle_beta   90.00
_cell.angle_gamma   90.00
#
_symmetry.space_group_name_H-M   'P 1'
#
loop_
_entity.id
_entity.type
_entity.pdbx_description
1 polymer ?
#
loop_
_entity_poly.entity_id
_entity_poly.type
_entity_poly.pdbx_seq_one_letter_code
_entity_poly.pdbx_strand_id
1 'polypeptide(L)' 'MFNENSKLVQDYVLLIRNGLKTIADVPNFQNLREVVSSVIAN' A
#
# COMPACT_ATOMS: atom_id res chain seq x y z
N MET A 1 -1.12 8.05 -11.07
CA MET A 1 -2.19 7.47 -10.24
C MET A 1 -1.89 5.98 -10.11
N PHE A 2 -1.79 5.48 -8.88
CA PHE A 2 -1.45 4.08 -8.59
C PHE A 2 -2.67 3.17 -8.72
N ASN A 3 -2.43 1.88 -8.90
CA ASN A 3 -3.43 0.82 -8.91
C ASN A 3 -2.88 -0.44 -8.20
N GLU A 4 -3.70 -1.47 -8.03
CA GLU A 4 -3.30 -2.71 -7.36
C GLU A 4 -2.09 -3.39 -8.01
N ASN A 5 -1.90 -3.26 -9.32
CA ASN A 5 -0.79 -3.86 -10.06
C ASN A 5 0.49 -3.02 -10.04
N SER A 6 0.46 -1.83 -9.42
CA SER A 6 1.62 -0.95 -9.33
C SER A 6 2.67 -1.59 -8.42
N LYS A 7 3.92 -1.68 -8.90
CA LYS A 7 5.02 -2.24 -8.11
C LYS A 7 5.14 -1.61 -6.73
N LEU A 8 5.01 -0.28 -6.65
CA LEU A 8 5.07 0.44 -5.37
C LEU A 8 3.92 0.05 -4.42
N VAL A 9 2.71 -0.18 -4.93
CA VAL A 9 1.58 -0.65 -4.11
C VAL A 9 1.88 -2.05 -3.57
N GLN A 10 2.32 -2.96 -4.44
CA GLN A 10 2.67 -4.33 -4.06
C GLN A 10 3.82 -4.39 -3.05
N ASP A 11 4.85 -3.57 -3.20
CA ASP A 11 5.95 -3.46 -2.25
C ASP A 11 5.44 -3.03 -0.86
N TYR A 12 4.59 -2.01 -0.77
CA TYR A 12 4.00 -1.59 0.51
C TYR A 12 3.08 -2.67 1.10
N VAL A 13 2.26 -3.31 0.28
CA VAL A 13 1.39 -4.41 0.73
C VAL A 13 2.22 -5.55 1.32
N LEU A 14 3.33 -5.93 0.68
CA LEU A 14 4.23 -6.97 1.18
C LEU A 14 4.89 -6.57 2.50
N LEU A 15 5.41 -5.34 2.59
CA LEU A 15 6.02 -4.83 3.81
C LEU A 15 5.02 -4.79 4.99
N ILE A 16 3.76 -4.44 4.72
CA ILE A 16 2.71 -4.40 5.74
C ILE A 16 2.29 -5.81 6.17
N ARG A 17 2.10 -6.73 5.22
CA ARG A 17 1.78 -8.14 5.52
C ARG A 17 2.89 -8.83 6.32
N ASN A 18 4.15 -8.43 6.11
CA ASN A 18 5.29 -8.93 6.88
C ASN A 18 5.47 -8.24 8.25
N GLY A 19 4.59 -7.29 8.62
CA GLY A 19 4.69 -6.55 9.87
C GLY A 19 5.86 -5.55 9.94
N LEU A 20 6.51 -5.26 8.81
CA LEU A 20 7.66 -4.34 8.72
C LEU A 20 7.23 -2.87 8.60
N LYS A 21 5.99 -2.65 8.14
CA LYS A 21 5.35 -1.33 8.01
C LYS A 21 3.88 -1.41 8.40
N THR A 22 3.29 -0.26 8.66
CA THR A 22 1.85 -0.08 8.84
C THR A 22 1.27 0.77 7.72
N ILE A 23 -0.06 0.81 7.58
CA ILE A 23 -0.74 1.72 6.65
C ILE A 23 -0.35 3.18 6.89
N ALA A 24 -0.07 3.56 8.14
CA ALA A 24 0.36 4.92 8.48
C ALA A 24 1.74 5.27 7.88
N ASP A 25 2.60 4.28 7.64
CA ASP A 25 3.91 4.45 7.00
C ASP A 25 3.81 4.65 5.48
N VAL A 26 2.65 4.38 4.87
CA VAL A 26 2.42 4.63 3.44
C VAL A 26 2.26 6.14 3.25
N PRO A 27 3.08 6.80 2.41
CA PRO A 27 2.97 8.24 2.22
C PRO A 27 1.62 8.60 1.61
N ASN A 28 1.06 9.72 2.06
CA ASN A 28 -0.15 10.28 1.50
C ASN A 28 0.17 11.01 0.18
N PHE A 29 0.60 10.25 -0.82
CA PHE A 29 0.98 10.73 -2.15
C PHE A 29 0.01 10.21 -3.20
N GLN A 30 -0.70 11.13 -3.87
CA GLN A 30 -1.82 10.80 -4.75
C GLN A 30 -2.80 9.85 -4.06
N ASN A 31 -3.13 8.73 -4.70
CA ASN A 31 -4.03 7.69 -4.20
C ASN A 31 -3.29 6.46 -3.63
N LEU A 32 -1.97 6.55 -3.34
CA LEU A 32 -1.18 5.38 -2.95
C LEU A 32 -1.71 4.73 -1.66
N ARG A 33 -1.91 5.53 -0.59
CA ARG A 33 -2.38 5.03 0.70
C ARG A 33 -3.76 4.39 0.60
N GLU A 34 -4.66 5.01 -0.17
CA GLU A 34 -6.01 4.49 -0.39
C GLU A 34 -5.98 3.13 -1.12
N VAL A 35 -5.20 3.03 -2.19
CA VAL A 35 -5.09 1.78 -2.95
C VAL A 35 -4.42 0.68 -2.11
N VAL A 36 -3.34 0.99 -1.38
CA VAL A 36 -2.69 0.02 -0.48
C VAL A 36 -3.67 -0.45 0.60
N SER A 37 -4.44 0.46 1.20
CA SER A 37 -5.47 0.12 2.18
C SER A 37 -6.56 -0.77 1.58
N SER A 38 -7.02 -0.49 0.36
CA SER A 38 -8.01 -1.29 -0.35
C SER A 38 -7.51 -2.71 -0.66
N VAL A 39 -6.24 -2.86 -1.02
CA VAL A 39 -5.64 -4.17 -1.35
C VAL A 39 -5.41 -5.02 -0.11
N ILE A 40 -5.15 -4.41 1.06
CA ILE A 40 -4.96 -5.15 2.31
C ILE A 40 -6.30 -5.56 2.96
N ALA A 41 -7.36 -4.79 2.72
CA ALA A 41 -8.71 -5.07 3.22
C ALA A 41 -9.45 -6.16 2.44
N ASN A 42 -9.01 -6.50 1.22
CA ASN A 42 -9.48 -7.64 0.42
C ASN A 42 -8.58 -8.87 0.64
#